data_AF-A0A3B4FJM0-F1
#
_entry.id   AF-A0A3B4FJM0-F1
#
_cell.length_a   1.000
_cell.length_b   1.000
_cell.length_c   1.000
_cell.angle_alpha   90.00
_cell.angle_beta   90.00
_cell.angle_gamma   90.00
#
_symmetry.space_group_name_H-M   'P 1'
#
loop_
_entity.id
_entity.type
_entity.pdbx_description
1 polymer ?
#
loop_
_entity_poly.entity_id
_entity_poly.type
_entity_poly.pdbx_seq_one_letter_code
_entity_poly.pdbx_strand_id
1 'polypeptide(L)'
;MRSLLVLLFLAAANAKIFERCEWACTLRANGIDGYYGVSLWESNYNTMAQNTNNDGSTDIGIFQINKNESCLIMTSVGTNALLNNALQ
;
A
#
# COMPACT_ATOMS: atom_id res chain seq x y z
N MET A 1 -30.28 6.03 -8.45
CA MET A 1 -29.41 6.98 -7.72
C MET A 1 -28.03 6.40 -7.38
N ARG A 2 -27.90 5.16 -6.90
CA ARG A 2 -26.58 4.54 -6.59
C ARG A 2 -25.63 4.42 -7.80
N SER A 3 -26.11 4.04 -8.98
CA SER A 3 -25.23 3.89 -10.16
C SER A 3 -24.63 5.22 -10.67
N LEU A 4 -25.34 6.34 -10.48
CA LEU A 4 -24.83 7.66 -10.86
C LEU A 4 -23.64 8.10 -10.00
N LEU A 5 -23.68 7.79 -8.70
CA LEU A 5 -22.56 8.02 -7.78
C LEU A 5 -21.32 7.24 -8.21
N VAL A 6 -21.48 5.96 -8.54
CA VAL A 6 -20.36 5.12 -9.00
C VAL A 6 -19.74 5.68 -10.29
N LEU A 7 -20.57 6.07 -11.27
CA LEU A 7 -20.09 6.67 -12.51
C LEU A 7 -19.35 7.99 -12.30
N LEU A 8 -19.83 8.82 -11.36
CA LEU A 8 -19.16 10.08 -11.01
C LEU A 8 -17.80 9.85 -10.34
N PHE A 9 -17.70 8.86 -9.44
CA PHE A 9 -16.42 8.48 -8.84
C PHE A 9 -15.43 7.93 -9.88
N LEU A 10 -15.89 7.11 -10.82
CA LEU A 10 -15.06 6.60 -11.90
C LEU A 10 -14.56 7.74 -12.80
N ALA A 11 -15.39 8.74 -13.08
CA ALA A 11 -15.01 9.90 -13.89
C ALA A 11 -14.00 10.82 -13.17
N ALA A 12 -14.02 10.85 -11.82
CA ALA A 12 -13.09 11.63 -11.02
C ALA A 12 -11.77 10.89 -10.70
N ALA A 13 -11.74 9.56 -10.85
CA ALA A 13 -10.56 8.77 -10.57
C ALA A 13 -9.46 9.03 -11.60
N ASN A 14 -8.28 9.42 -11.14
CA ASN A 14 -7.08 9.52 -11.96
C ASN A 14 -6.08 8.44 -11.53
N ALA A 15 -5.61 7.65 -12.50
CA ALA A 15 -4.54 6.69 -12.28
C ALA A 15 -3.21 7.27 -12.75
N LYS A 16 -2.17 7.13 -11.94
CA LYS A 16 -0.80 7.55 -12.27
C LYS A 16 0.15 6.38 -12.02
N ILE A 17 1.02 6.12 -13.00
CA ILE A 17 2.17 5.23 -12.81
C ILE A 17 3.29 6.12 -12.26
N PHE A 18 3.71 5.86 -11.02
CA PHE A 18 4.81 6.59 -10.40
C PHE A 18 6.14 5.94 -10.76
N GLU A 19 7.16 6.76 -11.01
CA GLU A 19 8.53 6.27 -11.02
C GLU A 19 9.00 5.91 -9.61
N ARG A 20 9.98 5.00 -9.48
CA ARG A 20 10.42 4.45 -8.19
C ARG A 20 10.76 5.52 -7.14
N CYS A 21 11.57 6.50 -7.51
CA CYS A 21 11.98 7.58 -6.57
C CYS A 21 10.84 8.55 -6.29
N GLU A 22 10.03 8.86 -7.29
CA GLU A 22 8.84 9.71 -7.13
C GLU A 22 7.85 9.06 -6.14
N TRP A 23 7.67 7.75 -6.26
CA TRP A 23 6.84 6.97 -5.37
C TRP A 23 7.37 6.95 -3.93
N ALA A 24 8.67 6.67 -3.76
CA ALA A 24 9.34 6.69 -2.47
C ALA A 24 9.22 8.06 -1.77
N CYS A 25 9.46 9.14 -2.51
CA CYS A 25 9.30 10.51 -2.00
C CYS A 25 7.86 10.80 -1.59
N THR A 26 6.88 10.37 -2.40
CA THR A 26 5.46 10.52 -2.11
C THR A 26 5.09 9.81 -0.81
N LEU A 27 5.45 8.53 -0.66
CA LEU A 27 5.15 7.76 0.54
C LEU A 27 5.80 8.36 1.80
N ARG A 28 7.05 8.79 1.70
CA ARG A 28 7.75 9.46 2.81
C ARG A 28 7.09 10.79 3.18
N ALA A 29 6.70 11.60 2.19
CA ALA A 29 6.01 12.88 2.43
C ALA A 29 4.66 12.68 3.12
N ASN A 30 4.00 11.55 2.89
CA ASN A 30 2.74 11.16 3.53
C ASN A 30 2.96 10.41 4.87
N GLY A 31 4.17 10.41 5.43
CA GLY A 31 4.44 9.79 6.75
C GLY A 31 4.27 8.27 6.79
N ILE A 32 4.35 7.60 5.64
CA ILE A 32 4.18 6.15 5.53
C ILE A 32 5.51 5.42 5.79
N ASP A 33 6.65 6.09 5.63
CA ASP A 33 7.96 5.53 5.96
C ASP A 33 8.12 5.38 7.48
N GLY A 34 8.28 4.14 7.95
CA GLY A 34 8.34 3.81 9.38
C GLY A 34 6.97 3.61 10.05
N TYR A 35 5.88 3.59 9.28
CA TYR A 35 4.54 3.33 9.82
C TYR A 35 4.48 1.93 10.45
N TYR A 36 4.13 1.85 11.75
CA TYR A 36 4.24 0.64 12.58
C TYR A 36 5.64 0.01 12.65
N GLY A 37 6.69 0.79 12.42
CA GLY A 37 8.08 0.31 12.45
C GLY A 37 8.53 -0.38 11.16
N VAL A 38 7.68 -0.42 10.13
CA VAL A 38 8.01 -0.98 8.81
C VAL A 38 8.61 0.10 7.93
N SER A 39 9.85 -0.12 7.48
CA SER A 39 10.51 0.83 6.57
C SER A 39 10.23 0.48 5.11
N LEU A 40 10.09 1.49 4.26
CA LEU A 40 9.88 1.27 2.81
C LEU A 40 11.07 0.59 2.12
N TRP A 41 12.24 0.60 2.78
CA TRP A 41 13.46 -0.01 2.32
C TRP A 41 13.43 -1.54 2.37
N GLU A 42 12.60 -2.15 3.21
CA GLU A 42 12.51 -3.62 3.35
C GLU A 42 12.15 -4.31 2.03
N SER A 43 11.28 -3.68 1.23
CA SER A 43 10.87 -4.18 -0.08
C SER A 43 11.66 -3.57 -1.25
N ASN A 44 12.64 -2.69 -0.98
CA ASN A 44 13.30 -1.85 -1.98
C ASN A 44 12.29 -1.07 -2.87
N TYR A 45 11.23 -0.56 -2.25
CA TYR A 45 10.13 0.17 -2.91
C TYR A 45 9.35 -0.64 -3.95
N ASN A 46 9.47 -1.97 -3.94
CA ASN A 46 8.80 -2.84 -4.89
C ASN A 46 7.43 -3.28 -4.35
N THR A 47 6.35 -2.84 -5.01
CA THR A 47 4.97 -3.20 -4.67
C THR A 47 4.66 -4.68 -4.89
N MET A 48 5.51 -5.40 -5.62
CA MET A 48 5.40 -6.84 -5.88
C MET A 48 6.48 -7.66 -5.15
N ALA A 49 7.18 -7.08 -4.17
CA ALA A 49 8.17 -7.81 -3.38
C ALA A 49 7.55 -9.01 -2.68
N GLN A 50 8.26 -10.13 -2.66
CA GLN A 50 7.90 -11.35 -1.96
C GLN A 50 9.13 -11.90 -1.26
N ASN A 51 9.02 -12.15 0.05
CA ASN A 51 10.07 -12.75 0.86
C ASN A 51 9.51 -13.98 1.59
N THR A 52 10.15 -15.14 1.45
CA THR A 52 9.75 -16.37 2.14
C THR A 52 10.58 -16.51 3.41
N ASN A 53 9.91 -16.62 4.54
CA ASN A 53 10.53 -16.79 5.85
C ASN A 53 10.88 -18.25 6.14
N ASN A 54 11.78 -18.47 7.08
CA ASN A 54 12.24 -19.81 7.48
C ASN A 54 11.11 -20.70 8.06
N ASP A 55 10.04 -20.09 8.57
CA ASP A 55 8.85 -20.78 9.08
C ASP A 55 7.84 -21.15 7.97
N GLY A 56 8.15 -20.84 6.71
CA GLY A 56 7.31 -21.10 5.54
C GLY A 56 6.29 -19.99 5.24
N SER A 57 6.17 -18.97 6.10
CA SER A 57 5.33 -17.80 5.82
C SER A 57 5.92 -16.93 4.70
N THR A 58 5.09 -16.10 4.06
CA THR A 58 5.54 -15.22 2.97
C THR A 58 5.14 -13.78 3.22
N ASP A 59 6.11 -12.87 3.23
CA ASP A 59 5.90 -11.44 3.30
C ASP A 59 5.68 -10.86 1.91
N ILE A 60 4.66 -10.03 1.74
CA ILE A 60 4.22 -9.56 0.43
C ILE A 60 4.11 -8.03 0.40
N GLY A 61 4.50 -7.46 -0.74
CA GLY A 61 4.27 -6.08 -1.10
C GLY A 61 5.26 -5.10 -0.48
N ILE A 62 4.96 -3.81 -0.68
CA ILE A 62 5.87 -2.71 -0.31
C ILE A 62 6.15 -2.62 1.19
N PHE A 63 5.23 -3.13 2.02
CA PHE A 63 5.33 -3.17 3.47
C PHE A 63 5.70 -4.55 4.03
N GLN A 64 6.09 -5.50 3.16
CA GLN A 64 6.48 -6.86 3.56
C GLN A 64 5.52 -7.47 4.59
N ILE A 65 4.24 -7.51 4.20
CA ILE A 65 3.15 -7.99 5.02
C ILE A 65 3.17 -9.50 5.09
N ASN A 66 3.34 -10.07 6.27
CA ASN A 66 3.31 -11.51 6.46
C ASN A 66 1.92 -12.09 6.13
N LYS A 67 1.85 -12.90 5.08
CA LYS A 67 0.69 -13.70 4.72
C LYS A 67 0.86 -15.11 5.30
N ASN A 68 0.50 -15.29 6.56
CA ASN A 68 0.26 -16.63 7.10
C ASN A 68 -1.08 -17.17 6.57
N GLU A 69 -1.15 -18.47 6.27
CA GLU A 69 -2.25 -19.12 5.53
C GLU A 69 -3.66 -18.91 6.14
N SER A 70 -3.76 -18.46 7.40
CA SER A 70 -5.03 -18.29 8.12
C SER A 70 -5.63 -16.88 8.08
N CYS A 71 -4.96 -15.85 7.54
CA CYS A 71 -5.52 -14.50 7.63
C CYS A 71 -4.98 -13.53 6.56
N LEU A 72 -5.80 -13.22 5.54
CA LEU A 72 -5.65 -12.01 4.75
C LEU A 72 -6.48 -10.90 5.40
N ILE A 73 -6.02 -10.31 6.51
CA ILE A 73 -6.55 -9.03 6.99
C ILE A 73 -5.46 -7.99 6.85
N MET A 74 -5.17 -7.59 5.60
CA MET A 74 -4.50 -6.30 5.33
C MET A 74 -5.15 -5.58 4.15
N THR A 75 -6.48 -5.52 4.14
CA THR A 75 -7.20 -4.54 3.33
C THR A 75 -7.27 -3.17 4.01
N SER A 76 -6.92 -3.04 5.30
CA SER A 76 -7.13 -1.83 6.11
C SER A 76 -5.88 -0.96 6.36
N VAL A 77 -4.67 -1.50 6.28
CA VAL A 77 -3.46 -0.72 6.61
C VAL A 77 -3.04 0.18 5.45
N GLY A 78 -3.15 -0.30 4.20
CA GLY A 78 -2.90 0.52 3.01
C GLY A 78 -4.01 1.55 2.77
N THR A 79 -5.27 1.17 2.95
CA THR A 79 -6.41 2.10 2.73
C THR A 79 -6.44 3.20 3.78
N ASN A 80 -6.27 2.93 5.08
CA ASN A 80 -6.33 3.99 6.09
C ASN A 80 -5.12 4.93 6.06
N ALA A 81 -3.91 4.42 5.80
CA ALA A 81 -2.71 5.28 5.67
C ALA A 81 -2.77 6.17 4.42
N LEU A 82 -3.31 5.65 3.31
CA LEU A 82 -3.52 6.42 2.08
C LEU A 82 -4.73 7.37 2.19
N LEU A 83 -5.84 6.95 2.81
CA LEU A 83 -7.04 7.79 3.00
C LEU A 83 -6.79 8.96 3.95
N ASN A 84 -6.09 8.74 5.07
CA ASN A 84 -5.80 9.80 6.05
C ASN A 84 -4.83 10.87 5.53
N ASN A 85 -4.05 10.53 4.49
CA ASN A 85 -3.14 11.46 3.82
C ASN A 85 -3.72 12.07 2.54
N ALA A 86 -4.54 11.33 1.79
CA ALA A 86 -5.22 11.86 0.60
C ALA A 86 -6.36 12.84 0.92
N LEU A 87 -6.75 12.96 2.21
CA LEU A 87 -7.78 13.88 2.70
C LEU A 87 -7.21 15.07 3.50
N GLN A 88 -5.88 15.26 3.53
CA GLN A 88 -5.22 16.49 3.96
C GLN A 88 -4.78 17.29 2.73
#